data_AF-A0A947IFU8-F1
#
_entry.id   AF-A0A947IFU8-F1
#
_cell.length_a   1.000
_cell.length_b   1.000
_cell.length_c   1.000
_cell.angle_alpha   90.00
_cell.angle_beta   90.00
_cell.angle_gamma   90.00
#
_symmetry.space_group_name_H-M   'P 1'
#
loop_
_entity.id
_entity.type
_entity.pdbx_description
1 polymer ?
#
loop_
_entity_poly.entity_id
_entity_poly.type
_entity_poly.pdbx_seq_one_letter_code
_entity_poly.pdbx_strand_id
1 'polypeptide(L)'
;MLNLGLAWRLGLGLLRSRPTLTILAVGLLALGTALIGGLFGTMYLLRNLQTQFLTALTIEIELTYDTEPARTRVMAMAETWPDVEFVQYVPPETVLREVEAETGEDLSALFDVNPFPACVRVRFGHAELRTLDSLGEAAERMPEVSQVVFPRTLWTDLERLGSRVQGGFGWIAALAVLVAIVLVGFCLRAQVRIHQATWEFLAVMGTSRRTFDLTLFIQEILIGAFGGLLACAGLVLLTSAYTLLLLRPISFPFWFHLTVWLTAILLAIIAGLVSPRRFSFRAPRK
;
A
#
# COMPACT_ATOMS: atom_id res chain seq x y z
N MET A 1 -13.21 -43.85 -1.31
CA MET A 1 -12.10 -43.51 -0.40
C MET A 1 -11.40 -42.27 -0.95
N LEU A 2 -11.07 -41.30 -0.09
CA LEU A 2 -10.41 -40.05 -0.52
C LEU A 2 -8.92 -40.34 -0.74
N ASN A 3 -8.46 -40.32 -1.99
CA ASN A 3 -7.04 -40.57 -2.30
C ASN A 3 -6.33 -39.25 -2.64
N LEU A 4 -5.73 -38.65 -1.62
CA LEU A 4 -5.01 -37.36 -1.71
C LEU A 4 -3.85 -37.42 -2.71
N GLY A 5 -3.11 -38.55 -2.73
CA GLY A 5 -1.98 -38.75 -3.64
C GLY A 5 -2.41 -38.85 -5.10
N LEU A 6 -3.56 -39.47 -5.38
CA LEU A 6 -4.13 -39.52 -6.73
C LEU A 6 -4.52 -38.11 -7.22
N ALA A 7 -5.17 -37.32 -6.37
CA ALA A 7 -5.58 -35.95 -6.73
C ALA A 7 -4.38 -35.04 -7.01
N TRP A 8 -3.31 -35.15 -6.23
CA TRP A 8 -2.07 -34.41 -6.46
C TRP A 8 -1.42 -34.75 -7.81
N ARG A 9 -1.29 -36.04 -8.11
CA ARG A 9 -0.71 -36.51 -9.38
C ARG A 9 -1.56 -36.11 -10.59
N LEU A 10 -2.89 -36.18 -10.47
CA LEU A 10 -3.81 -35.75 -11.51
C LEU A 10 -3.76 -34.23 -11.72
N GLY A 11 -3.71 -33.43 -10.65
CA GLY A 11 -3.62 -31.97 -10.74
C GLY A 11 -2.35 -31.53 -11.46
N LEU A 12 -1.20 -32.11 -11.11
CA LEU A 12 0.05 -31.91 -11.82
C LEU A 12 0.01 -32.42 -13.27
N GLY A 13 -0.65 -33.56 -13.50
CA GLY A 13 -0.80 -34.15 -14.84
C GLY A 13 -1.61 -33.26 -15.79
N LEU A 14 -2.68 -32.63 -15.29
CA LEU A 14 -3.51 -31.69 -16.06
C LEU A 14 -2.70 -30.48 -16.53
N LEU A 15 -1.92 -29.88 -15.61
CA LEU A 15 -1.03 -28.75 -15.91
C LEU A 15 -0.04 -29.07 -17.03
N ARG A 16 0.54 -30.28 -17.01
CA ARG A 16 1.56 -30.72 -17.98
C ARG A 16 0.98 -31.15 -19.34
N SER A 17 -0.24 -31.66 -19.37
CA SER A 17 -0.84 -32.25 -20.58
C SER A 17 -1.17 -31.22 -21.69
N ARG A 18 -1.46 -29.97 -21.32
CA ARG A 18 -1.79 -28.86 -22.23
C ARG A 18 -1.11 -27.56 -21.77
N PRO A 19 0.20 -27.39 -22.03
CA PRO A 19 0.98 -26.30 -21.42
C PRO A 19 0.51 -24.91 -21.86
N THR A 20 -0.01 -24.74 -23.07
CA THR A 20 -0.41 -23.43 -23.60
C THR A 20 -1.50 -22.74 -22.77
N LEU A 21 -2.52 -23.49 -22.35
CA LEU A 21 -3.62 -22.96 -21.55
C LEU A 21 -3.22 -22.72 -20.11
N THR A 22 -2.32 -23.56 -19.59
CA THR A 22 -1.74 -23.36 -18.25
C THR A 22 -0.89 -22.10 -18.22
N ILE A 23 -0.04 -21.89 -19.23
CA ILE A 23 0.75 -20.68 -19.39
C ILE A 23 -0.15 -19.46 -19.53
N LEU A 24 -1.24 -19.55 -20.31
CA LEU A 24 -2.22 -18.46 -20.44
C LEU A 24 -2.91 -18.16 -19.10
N ALA A 25 -3.32 -19.19 -18.34
CA ALA A 25 -3.94 -19.02 -17.02
C ALA A 25 -2.99 -18.34 -16.04
N VAL A 26 -1.76 -18.85 -15.95
CA VAL A 26 -0.69 -18.33 -15.09
C VAL A 26 -0.33 -16.90 -15.48
N GLY A 27 -0.18 -16.62 -16.78
CA GLY A 27 0.16 -15.29 -17.30
C GLY A 27 -0.96 -14.26 -17.07
N LEU A 28 -2.22 -14.64 -17.26
CA LEU A 28 -3.36 -13.77 -17.02
C LEU A 28 -3.54 -13.46 -15.53
N LEU A 29 -3.36 -14.48 -14.67
CA LEU A 29 -3.36 -14.28 -13.22
C LEU A 29 -2.17 -13.42 -12.80
N ALA A 30 -0.98 -13.65 -13.34
CA ALA A 30 0.22 -12.87 -13.05
C ALA A 30 0.02 -11.39 -13.43
N LEU A 31 -0.58 -11.13 -14.60
CA LEU A 31 -0.89 -9.77 -15.04
C LEU A 31 -1.90 -9.09 -14.11
N GLY A 32 -3.01 -9.76 -13.79
CA GLY A 32 -4.03 -9.20 -12.90
C GLY A 32 -3.50 -8.92 -11.49
N THR A 33 -2.72 -9.85 -10.94
CA THR A 33 -2.11 -9.70 -9.60
C THR A 33 -0.97 -8.69 -9.59
N ALA A 34 -0.17 -8.58 -10.65
CA ALA A 34 0.83 -7.53 -10.80
C ALA A 34 0.19 -6.14 -10.90
N LEU A 35 -0.95 -5.99 -11.58
CA LEU A 35 -1.69 -4.72 -11.62
C LEU A 35 -2.20 -4.33 -10.22
N ILE A 36 -2.81 -5.26 -9.49
CA ILE A 36 -3.27 -5.03 -8.11
C ILE A 36 -2.07 -4.70 -7.20
N GLY A 37 -1.00 -5.47 -7.30
CA GLY A 37 0.24 -5.25 -6.54
C GLY A 37 0.88 -3.91 -6.85
N GLY A 38 0.93 -3.51 -8.14
CA GLY A 38 1.43 -2.20 -8.55
C GLY A 38 0.59 -1.05 -7.99
N LEU A 39 -0.74 -1.16 -8.04
CA LEU A 39 -1.64 -0.17 -7.46
C LEU A 39 -1.43 -0.04 -5.94
N PHE A 40 -1.33 -1.17 -5.25
CA PHE A 40 -1.02 -1.21 -3.81
C PHE A 40 0.37 -0.66 -3.51
N GLY A 41 1.37 -0.94 -4.35
CA GLY A 41 2.72 -0.43 -4.23
C GLY A 41 2.80 1.09 -4.39
N THR A 42 2.10 1.65 -5.37
CA THR A 42 2.00 3.11 -5.54
C THR A 42 1.35 3.78 -4.33
N MET A 43 0.30 3.19 -3.76
CA MET A 43 -0.31 3.69 -2.52
C MET A 43 0.65 3.64 -1.33
N TYR A 44 1.43 2.56 -1.20
CA TYR A 44 2.45 2.43 -0.17
C TYR A 44 3.51 3.52 -0.29
N LEU A 45 4.00 3.77 -1.52
CA LEU A 45 4.96 4.84 -1.79
C LEU A 45 4.37 6.21 -1.48
N LEU A 46 3.15 6.48 -1.92
CA LEU A 46 2.51 7.77 -1.69
C LEU A 46 2.32 8.05 -0.20
N ARG A 47 1.93 7.04 0.58
CA ARG A 47 1.84 7.16 2.05
C ARG A 47 3.19 7.42 2.69
N ASN A 48 4.23 6.70 2.26
CA ASN A 48 5.57 6.89 2.81
C ASN A 48 6.15 8.28 2.45
N LEU A 49 5.88 8.78 1.24
CA LEU A 49 6.23 10.14 0.85
C LEU A 49 5.44 11.16 1.68
N GLN A 50 4.14 10.97 1.82
CA GLN A 50 3.30 11.84 2.63
C GLN A 50 3.82 11.92 4.06
N THR A 51 4.11 10.78 4.72
CA THR A 51 4.67 10.80 6.08
C THR A 51 6.02 11.51 6.13
N GLN A 52 6.91 11.29 5.17
CA GLN A 52 8.21 11.98 5.14
C GLN A 52 8.07 13.50 5.00
N PHE A 53 7.13 13.97 4.16
CA PHE A 53 6.85 15.40 4.01
C PHE A 53 6.22 15.98 5.28
N LEU A 54 5.27 15.27 5.91
CA LEU A 54 4.64 15.71 7.15
C LEU A 54 5.66 15.77 8.31
N THR A 55 6.54 14.79 8.45
CA THR A 55 7.64 14.78 9.45
C THR A 55 8.65 15.91 9.22
N ALA A 56 8.84 16.35 7.97
CA ALA A 56 9.77 17.45 7.65
C ALA A 56 9.21 18.84 8.01
N LEU A 57 7.89 18.97 8.18
CA LEU A 57 7.24 20.22 8.54
C LEU A 57 7.28 20.41 10.06
N THR A 58 7.93 21.48 10.51
CA THR A 58 8.04 21.85 11.92
C THR A 58 6.90 22.77 12.36
N ILE A 59 6.54 22.71 13.65
CA ILE A 59 5.67 23.71 14.28
C ILE A 59 6.54 24.77 14.92
N GLU A 60 6.22 26.03 14.69
CA GLU A 60 6.88 27.16 15.32
C GLU A 60 5.94 27.82 16.32
N ILE A 61 6.36 27.85 17.59
CA ILE A 61 5.61 28.46 18.68
C ILE A 61 6.28 29.80 18.99
N GLU A 62 5.66 30.90 18.61
CA GLU A 62 6.17 32.25 18.85
C GLU A 62 5.96 32.65 20.31
N LEU A 63 7.00 33.19 20.94
CA LEU A 63 6.99 33.64 22.33
C LEU A 63 6.49 35.08 22.41
N THR A 64 5.55 35.36 23.31
CA THR A 64 5.10 36.75 23.59
C THR A 64 6.21 37.59 24.21
N TYR A 65 7.02 36.97 25.07
CA TYR A 65 8.17 37.61 25.73
C TYR A 65 9.34 36.63 25.81
N ASP A 66 10.52 37.04 25.34
CA ASP A 66 11.74 36.22 25.36
C ASP A 66 12.41 36.19 26.75
N THR A 67 11.73 35.59 27.73
CA THR A 67 12.27 35.40 29.09
C THR A 67 12.66 33.94 29.32
N GLU A 68 13.76 33.68 30.04
CA GLU A 68 14.17 32.33 30.46
C GLU A 68 13.04 31.45 31.05
N PRO A 69 12.21 31.95 32.00
CA PRO A 69 11.11 31.17 32.54
C PRO A 69 9.97 30.91 31.55
N ALA A 70 9.78 31.77 30.53
CA ALA A 70 8.82 31.52 29.46
C ALA A 70 9.35 30.44 28.51
N ARG A 71 10.61 30.58 28.06
CA ARG A 71 11.30 29.60 27.21
C ARG A 71 11.25 28.20 27.81
N THR A 72 11.65 28.06 29.08
CA THR A 72 11.71 26.77 29.76
C THR A 72 10.34 26.10 29.87
N ARG A 73 9.28 26.86 30.14
CA ARG A 73 7.92 26.32 30.26
C ARG A 73 7.33 25.88 28.92
N VAL A 74 7.53 26.68 27.87
CA VAL A 74 7.07 26.33 26.52
C VAL A 74 7.84 25.11 26.00
N MET A 75 9.16 25.05 26.20
CA MET A 75 9.95 23.88 25.82
C MET A 75 9.54 22.62 26.60
N ALA A 76 9.37 22.71 27.92
CA ALA A 76 8.93 21.56 28.73
C ALA A 76 7.54 21.06 28.34
N MET A 77 6.62 21.96 27.97
CA MET A 77 5.32 21.56 27.43
C MET A 77 5.49 20.85 26.09
N ALA A 78 6.26 21.42 25.15
CA ALA A 78 6.48 20.82 23.84
C ALA A 78 7.12 19.44 23.95
N GLU A 79 8.05 19.23 24.88
CA GLU A 79 8.68 17.92 25.13
C GLU A 79 7.70 16.87 25.67
N THR A 80 6.58 17.28 26.29
CA THR A 80 5.56 16.34 26.78
C THR A 80 4.59 15.86 25.69
N TRP A 81 4.65 16.44 24.49
CA TRP A 81 3.79 16.05 23.39
C TRP A 81 4.18 14.68 22.81
N PRO A 82 3.20 13.89 22.31
CA PRO A 82 3.49 12.60 21.71
C PRO A 82 4.29 12.74 20.41
N ASP A 83 5.18 11.79 20.15
CA ASP A 83 5.97 11.67 18.92
C ASP A 83 6.85 12.88 18.59
N VAL A 84 7.25 13.65 19.60
CA VAL A 84 8.25 14.73 19.45
C VAL A 84 9.64 14.14 19.30
N GLU A 85 10.35 14.58 18.26
CA GLU A 85 11.71 14.15 17.97
C GLU A 85 12.74 15.11 18.56
N PHE A 86 12.49 16.42 18.44
CA PHE A 86 13.25 17.43 19.15
C PHE A 86 12.46 18.73 19.34
N VAL A 87 12.86 19.49 20.35
CA VAL A 87 12.40 20.84 20.65
C VAL A 87 13.62 21.75 20.69
N GLN A 88 13.59 22.86 19.95
CA GLN A 88 14.71 23.78 19.89
C GLN A 88 14.22 25.23 20.00
N TYR A 89 14.89 26.01 20.86
CA TYR A 89 14.74 27.46 20.87
C TYR A 89 15.51 28.09 19.70
N VAL A 90 14.83 28.95 18.93
CA VAL A 90 15.40 29.67 17.80
C VAL A 90 15.38 31.17 18.13
N PRO A 91 16.57 31.81 18.20
CA PRO A 91 16.67 33.26 18.42
C PRO A 91 16.07 34.06 17.26
N PRO A 92 15.54 35.28 17.52
CA PRO A 92 15.02 36.17 16.49
C PRO A 92 15.97 36.39 15.30
N GLU A 93 17.27 36.51 15.57
CA GLU A 93 18.29 36.77 14.56
C GLU A 93 18.52 35.55 13.65
N THR A 94 18.26 34.36 14.16
CA THR A 94 18.37 33.12 13.38
C THR A 94 17.20 32.99 12.43
N VAL A 95 15.98 33.30 12.88
CA VAL A 95 14.78 33.32 12.03
C VAL A 95 14.96 34.30 10.86
N LEU A 96 15.45 35.52 11.14
CA LEU A 96 15.70 36.53 10.12
C LEU A 96 16.66 36.01 9.03
N ARG A 97 17.78 35.41 9.42
CA ARG A 97 18.77 34.86 8.46
C ARG A 97 18.22 33.71 7.63
N GLU A 98 17.40 32.85 8.21
CA GLU A 98 16.75 31.74 7.48
C GLU A 98 15.81 32.31 6.40
N VAL A 99 14.98 33.30 6.77
CA VAL A 99 14.04 33.93 5.82
C VAL A 99 14.78 34.69 4.72
N GLU A 100 15.83 35.45 5.04
CA GLU A 100 16.66 36.16 4.05
C GLU A 100 17.33 35.18 3.07
N ALA A 101 17.77 34.02 3.55
CA ALA A 101 18.35 32.98 2.70
C ALA A 101 17.31 32.34 1.78
N GLU A 102 16.06 32.20 2.22
CA GLU A 102 14.96 31.65 1.42
C GLU A 102 14.42 32.64 0.38
N THR A 103 14.31 33.93 0.73
CA THR A 103 13.80 34.98 -0.16
C THR A 103 14.88 35.58 -1.06
N GLY A 104 16.15 35.53 -0.64
CA GLY A 104 17.26 36.18 -1.35
C GLY A 104 17.28 37.71 -1.22
N GLU A 105 16.47 38.27 -0.32
CA GLU A 105 16.38 39.71 -0.05
C GLU A 105 17.00 40.03 1.31
N ASP A 106 17.64 41.19 1.42
CA ASP A 106 18.18 41.70 2.69
C ASP A 106 17.06 42.41 3.46
N LEU A 107 16.38 41.66 4.32
CA LEU A 107 15.27 42.14 5.13
C LEU A 107 15.74 43.04 6.27
N SER A 108 16.98 42.85 6.73
CA SER A 108 17.62 43.72 7.72
C SER A 108 17.81 45.15 7.23
N ALA A 109 17.95 45.36 5.92
CA ALA A 109 18.03 46.67 5.30
C ALA A 109 16.66 47.35 5.09
N LEU A 110 15.57 46.58 5.10
CA LEU A 110 14.20 47.07 4.88
C LEU A 110 13.48 47.44 6.18
N PHE A 111 13.85 46.82 7.29
CA PHE A 111 13.25 47.05 8.61
C PHE A 111 14.31 47.48 9.63
N ASP A 112 14.15 48.67 10.22
CA ASP A 112 15.05 49.19 11.27
C ASP A 112 15.07 48.32 12.56
N VAL A 113 14.06 47.46 12.74
CA VAL A 113 13.92 46.55 13.89
C VAL A 113 13.48 45.18 13.38
N ASN A 114 14.10 44.10 13.87
CA ASN A 114 13.78 42.73 13.47
C ASN A 114 12.28 42.44 13.72
N PRO A 115 11.49 42.16 12.67
CA PRO A 115 10.06 41.93 12.79
C PRO A 115 9.71 40.54 13.32
N PHE A 116 10.67 39.60 13.37
CA PHE A 116 10.42 38.21 13.76
C PHE A 116 10.63 38.00 15.27
N PRO A 117 9.63 37.47 16.00
CA PRO A 117 9.78 37.15 17.42
C PRO A 117 10.65 35.90 17.62
N ALA A 118 11.09 35.67 18.85
CA ALA A 118 11.75 34.41 19.22
C ALA A 118 10.73 33.27 19.18
N CYS A 119 11.13 32.09 18.70
CA CYS A 119 10.22 30.94 18.61
C CYS A 119 10.84 29.65 19.15
N VAL A 120 9.96 28.74 19.57
CA VAL A 120 10.31 27.36 19.90
C VAL A 120 9.87 26.48 18.72
N ARG A 121 10.82 25.87 18.05
CA ARG A 121 10.60 24.97 16.91
C ARG A 121 10.49 23.54 17.42
N VAL A 122 9.39 22.89 17.07
CA VAL A 122 9.09 21.50 17.46
C VAL A 122 9.02 20.64 16.20
N ARG A 123 9.84 19.59 16.15
CA ARG A 123 9.75 18.57 15.09
C ARG A 123 9.12 17.30 15.63
N PHE A 124 8.14 16.78 14.89
CA PHE A 124 7.47 15.52 15.20
C PHE A 124 8.00 14.42 14.29
N GLY A 125 8.23 13.23 14.84
CA GLY A 125 8.56 12.03 14.06
C GLY A 125 7.37 11.54 13.25
N HIS A 126 6.17 11.61 13.82
CA HIS A 126 4.92 11.30 13.16
C HIS A 126 3.80 12.15 13.78
N ALA A 127 3.02 12.84 12.97
CA ALA A 127 1.89 13.60 13.48
C ALA A 127 0.73 13.67 12.47
N GLU A 128 -0.48 13.44 12.97
CA GLU A 128 -1.72 13.73 12.24
C GLU A 128 -2.08 15.20 12.42
N LEU A 129 -2.58 15.86 11.37
CA LEU A 129 -2.89 17.29 11.42
C LEU A 129 -3.89 17.65 12.50
N ARG A 130 -4.90 16.80 12.75
CA ARG A 130 -5.89 17.02 13.81
C ARG A 130 -5.24 17.06 15.20
N THR A 131 -4.26 16.21 15.42
CA THR A 131 -3.48 16.20 16.66
C THR A 131 -2.67 17.47 16.77
N LEU A 132 -2.00 17.89 15.69
CA LEU A 132 -1.24 19.14 15.65
C LEU A 132 -2.11 20.39 15.88
N ASP A 133 -3.30 20.46 15.27
CA ASP A 133 -4.27 21.54 15.50
C ASP A 133 -4.63 21.62 16.99
N SER A 134 -4.93 20.47 17.62
CA SER A 134 -5.29 20.42 19.04
C SER A 134 -4.13 20.79 19.98
N LEU A 135 -2.89 20.41 19.64
CA LEU A 135 -1.69 20.77 20.38
C LEU A 135 -1.37 22.26 20.21
N GLY A 136 -1.52 22.79 19.01
CA GLY A 136 -1.39 24.22 18.72
C GLY A 136 -2.39 25.06 19.50
N GLU A 137 -3.68 24.68 19.50
CA GLU A 137 -4.71 25.33 20.32
C GLU A 137 -4.43 25.25 21.82
N ALA A 138 -3.82 24.15 22.29
CA ALA A 138 -3.44 24.01 23.69
C ALA A 138 -2.25 24.93 24.04
N ALA A 139 -1.27 25.07 23.14
CA ALA A 139 -0.14 25.97 23.29
C ALA A 139 -0.57 27.45 23.27
N GLU A 140 -1.48 27.84 22.36
CA GLU A 140 -2.00 29.22 22.27
C GLU A 140 -2.76 29.67 23.52
N ARG A 141 -3.20 28.74 24.39
CA ARG A 141 -3.83 29.09 25.68
C ARG A 141 -2.83 29.51 26.74
N MET A 142 -1.52 29.31 26.53
CA MET A 142 -0.49 29.77 27.46
C MET A 142 -0.25 31.27 27.30
N PRO A 143 -0.18 32.04 28.40
CA PRO A 143 0.09 33.48 28.33
C PRO A 143 1.49 33.81 27.79
N GLU A 144 2.41 32.84 27.82
CA GLU A 144 3.77 32.97 27.26
C GLU A 144 3.84 32.80 25.73
N VAL A 145 2.78 32.30 25.10
CA VAL A 145 2.72 32.02 23.65
C VAL A 145 1.92 33.12 22.95
N SER A 146 2.49 33.69 21.89
CA SER A 146 1.83 34.71 21.07
C SER A 146 0.98 34.06 20.00
N GLN A 147 1.61 33.18 19.21
CA GLN A 147 0.97 32.51 18.09
C GLN A 147 1.67 31.18 17.81
N VAL A 148 0.93 30.19 17.33
CA VAL A 148 1.50 28.96 16.78
C VAL A 148 1.43 29.01 15.27
N VAL A 149 2.58 29.16 14.63
CA VAL A 149 2.74 29.22 13.18
C VAL A 149 3.09 27.85 12.65
N PHE A 150 2.24 27.36 11.75
CA PHE A 150 2.56 26.23 10.90
C PHE A 150 1.77 26.35 9.59
N PRO A 151 2.23 25.77 8.47
CA PRO A 151 1.61 25.94 7.16
C PRO A 151 0.25 25.21 7.00
N ARG A 152 -0.77 25.57 7.79
CA ARG A 152 -2.08 24.88 7.85
C ARG A 152 -2.70 24.58 6.49
N THR A 153 -2.57 25.50 5.53
CA THR A 153 -3.07 25.33 4.16
C THR A 153 -2.36 24.19 3.41
N LEU A 154 -1.03 24.14 3.46
CA LEU A 154 -0.24 23.06 2.85
C LEU A 154 -0.55 21.71 3.49
N TRP A 155 -0.66 21.67 4.82
CA TRP A 155 -1.02 20.46 5.55
C TRP A 155 -2.43 19.96 5.19
N THR A 156 -3.43 20.84 5.24
CA THR A 156 -4.83 20.48 4.91
C THR A 156 -4.99 20.06 3.46
N ASP A 157 -4.34 20.74 2.52
CA ASP A 157 -4.41 20.38 1.10
C ASP A 157 -3.70 19.05 0.81
N LEU A 158 -2.56 18.78 1.45
CA LEU A 158 -1.86 17.51 1.33
C LEU A 158 -2.67 16.34 1.89
N GLU A 159 -3.30 16.51 3.06
CA GLU A 159 -4.20 15.49 3.63
C GLU A 159 -5.47 15.28 2.80
N ARG A 160 -6.09 16.36 2.29
CA ARG A 160 -7.26 16.29 1.42
C ARG A 160 -6.92 15.61 0.10
N LEU A 161 -5.77 15.91 -0.48
CA LEU A 161 -5.28 15.26 -1.69
C LEU A 161 -5.01 13.78 -1.42
N GLY A 162 -4.31 13.46 -0.32
CA GLY A 162 -4.03 12.08 0.09
C GLY A 162 -5.30 11.25 0.27
N SER A 163 -6.30 11.77 1.00
CA SER A 163 -7.57 11.09 1.23
C SER A 163 -8.41 10.92 -0.05
N ARG A 164 -8.46 11.93 -0.93
CA ARG A 164 -9.14 11.82 -2.24
C ARG A 164 -8.47 10.80 -3.14
N VAL A 165 -7.14 10.82 -3.22
CA VAL A 165 -6.36 9.87 -4.02
C VAL A 165 -6.57 8.45 -3.49
N GLN A 166 -6.51 8.24 -2.17
CA GLN A 166 -6.78 6.92 -1.56
C GLN A 166 -8.20 6.42 -1.86
N GLY A 167 -9.21 7.28 -1.74
CA GLY A 167 -10.59 6.93 -2.06
C GLY A 167 -10.79 6.55 -3.54
N GLY A 168 -10.19 7.30 -4.46
CA GLY A 168 -10.22 6.99 -5.90
C GLY A 168 -9.50 5.68 -6.24
N PHE A 169 -8.32 5.46 -5.67
CA PHE A 169 -7.55 4.22 -5.85
C PHE A 169 -8.28 2.99 -5.30
N GLY A 170 -9.04 3.12 -4.22
CA GLY A 170 -9.86 2.04 -3.68
C GLY A 170 -10.86 1.49 -4.70
N TRP A 171 -11.54 2.36 -5.44
CA TRP A 171 -12.47 1.95 -6.50
C TRP A 171 -11.76 1.25 -7.67
N ILE A 172 -10.62 1.78 -8.11
CA ILE A 172 -9.81 1.17 -9.17
C ILE A 172 -9.29 -0.20 -8.73
N ALA A 173 -8.87 -0.34 -7.47
CA ALA A 173 -8.42 -1.60 -6.89
C ALA A 173 -9.55 -2.64 -6.88
N ALA A 174 -10.73 -2.25 -6.42
CA ALA A 174 -11.90 -3.13 -6.41
C ALA A 174 -12.28 -3.59 -7.83
N LEU A 175 -12.24 -2.68 -8.80
CA LEU A 175 -12.48 -3.02 -10.20
C LEU A 175 -11.41 -3.98 -10.75
N ALA A 176 -10.13 -3.74 -10.45
CA ALA A 176 -9.02 -4.60 -10.88
C ALA A 176 -9.16 -6.01 -10.30
N VAL A 177 -9.53 -6.15 -9.03
CA VAL A 177 -9.83 -7.43 -8.39
C VAL A 177 -10.99 -8.13 -9.08
N LEU A 178 -12.09 -7.43 -9.37
CA LEU A 178 -13.24 -7.99 -10.08
C LEU A 178 -12.84 -8.51 -11.46
N VAL A 179 -12.09 -7.71 -12.24
CA VAL A 179 -11.59 -8.09 -13.56
C VAL A 179 -10.68 -9.31 -13.46
N ALA A 180 -9.77 -9.36 -12.49
CA ALA A 180 -8.91 -10.52 -12.26
C ALA A 180 -9.71 -11.80 -11.97
N ILE A 181 -10.72 -11.73 -11.10
CA ILE A 181 -11.58 -12.89 -10.78
C ILE A 181 -12.32 -13.38 -12.03
N VAL A 182 -12.88 -12.47 -12.83
CA VAL A 182 -13.61 -12.81 -14.05
C VAL A 182 -12.68 -13.47 -15.09
N LEU A 183 -11.51 -12.88 -15.32
CA LEU A 183 -10.52 -13.39 -16.27
C LEU A 183 -10.00 -14.78 -15.88
N VAL A 184 -9.66 -14.97 -14.61
CA VAL A 184 -9.18 -16.26 -14.09
C VAL A 184 -10.31 -17.29 -14.15
N GLY A 185 -11.53 -16.92 -13.73
CA GLY A 185 -12.70 -17.79 -13.80
C GLY A 185 -13.00 -18.24 -15.23
N PHE A 186 -12.87 -17.34 -16.21
CA PHE A 186 -13.01 -17.66 -17.62
C PHE A 186 -11.96 -18.70 -18.08
N CYS A 187 -10.70 -18.52 -17.70
CA CYS A 187 -9.63 -19.45 -18.06
C CYS A 187 -9.82 -20.84 -17.41
N LEU A 188 -10.21 -20.88 -16.14
CA LEU A 188 -10.51 -22.12 -15.43
C LEU A 188 -11.66 -22.89 -16.08
N ARG A 189 -12.73 -22.20 -16.50
CA ARG A 189 -13.84 -22.84 -17.25
C ARG A 189 -13.37 -23.43 -18.57
N ALA A 190 -12.51 -22.71 -19.30
CA ALA A 190 -11.95 -23.19 -20.56
C ALA A 190 -11.11 -24.46 -20.36
N GLN A 191 -10.27 -24.49 -19.32
CA GLN A 191 -9.49 -25.67 -18.94
C GLN A 191 -10.38 -26.87 -18.60
N VAL A 192 -11.38 -26.66 -17.73
CA VAL A 192 -12.32 -27.73 -17.35
C VAL A 192 -13.04 -28.29 -18.58
N ARG A 193 -13.47 -27.42 -19.51
CA ARG A 193 -14.18 -27.84 -20.73
C ARG A 193 -13.33 -28.72 -21.63
N ILE A 194 -12.04 -28.43 -21.74
CA ILE A 194 -11.12 -29.20 -22.57
C ILE A 194 -10.84 -30.60 -21.99
N HIS A 195 -10.88 -30.73 -20.67
CA HIS A 195 -10.67 -32.00 -19.99
C HIS A 195 -11.95 -32.80 -19.76
N GLN A 196 -13.12 -32.36 -20.27
CA GLN A 196 -14.41 -33.03 -20.08
C GLN A 196 -14.36 -34.52 -20.41
N ALA A 197 -13.78 -34.90 -21.56
CA ALA A 197 -13.66 -36.31 -21.96
C ALA A 197 -12.81 -37.14 -20.97
N THR A 198 -11.74 -36.56 -20.42
CA THR A 198 -10.90 -37.21 -19.40
C THR A 198 -11.67 -37.40 -18.10
N TRP A 199 -12.46 -36.40 -17.71
CA TRP A 199 -13.30 -36.45 -16.51
C TRP A 199 -14.42 -37.48 -16.63
N GLU A 200 -15.07 -37.57 -17.78
CA GLU A 200 -16.09 -38.58 -18.07
C GLU A 200 -15.50 -40.00 -17.99
N PHE A 201 -14.33 -40.23 -18.58
CA PHE A 201 -13.64 -41.51 -18.49
C PHE A 201 -13.30 -41.89 -17.03
N LEU A 202 -12.75 -40.97 -16.26
CA LEU A 202 -12.44 -41.18 -14.83
C LEU A 202 -13.69 -41.44 -13.99
N ALA A 203 -14.82 -40.82 -14.34
CA ALA A 203 -16.10 -41.03 -13.66
C ALA A 203 -16.65 -42.44 -13.90
N VAL A 204 -16.55 -42.96 -15.13
CA VAL A 204 -16.96 -44.33 -15.47
C VAL A 204 -16.10 -45.36 -14.73
N MET A 205 -14.81 -45.09 -14.52
CA MET A 205 -13.92 -45.94 -13.70
C MET A 205 -14.19 -45.87 -12.18
N GLY A 206 -15.21 -45.13 -11.73
CA GLY A 206 -15.62 -45.08 -10.33
C GLY A 206 -14.87 -44.06 -9.47
N THR A 207 -14.24 -43.04 -10.08
CA THR A 207 -13.56 -41.98 -9.32
C THR A 207 -14.58 -41.17 -8.49
N SER A 208 -14.24 -40.91 -7.23
CA SER A 208 -15.14 -40.23 -6.30
C SER A 208 -15.25 -38.71 -6.60
N ARG A 209 -16.43 -38.12 -6.39
CA ARG A 209 -16.67 -36.67 -6.52
C ARG A 209 -15.67 -35.81 -5.75
N ARG A 210 -15.37 -36.21 -4.50
CA ARG A 210 -14.40 -35.50 -3.66
C ARG A 210 -12.99 -35.50 -4.23
N THR A 211 -12.59 -36.56 -4.92
CA THR A 211 -11.27 -36.63 -5.59
C THR A 211 -11.20 -35.65 -6.74
N PHE A 212 -12.29 -35.44 -7.48
CA PHE A 212 -12.37 -34.43 -8.54
C PHE A 212 -12.26 -33.01 -7.99
N ASP A 213 -13.07 -32.67 -6.99
CA ASP A 213 -13.06 -31.33 -6.38
C ASP A 213 -11.68 -30.99 -5.79
N LEU A 214 -11.02 -31.97 -5.16
CA LEU A 214 -9.68 -31.80 -4.61
C LEU A 214 -8.62 -31.63 -5.70
N THR A 215 -8.73 -32.36 -6.81
CA THR A 215 -7.81 -32.23 -7.96
C THR A 215 -7.87 -30.83 -8.55
N LEU A 216 -9.09 -30.30 -8.73
CA LEU A 216 -9.31 -28.94 -9.22
C LEU A 216 -8.79 -27.90 -8.23
N PHE A 217 -9.03 -28.08 -6.93
CA PHE A 217 -8.53 -27.18 -5.90
C PHE A 217 -6.99 -27.12 -5.85
N ILE A 218 -6.32 -28.27 -5.99
CA ILE A 218 -4.85 -28.32 -6.07
C ILE A 218 -4.35 -27.59 -7.32
N GLN A 219 -5.03 -27.77 -8.46
CA GLN A 219 -4.69 -27.05 -9.69
C GLN A 219 -4.83 -25.53 -9.52
N GLU A 220 -5.89 -25.06 -8.86
CA GLU A 220 -6.12 -23.64 -8.57
C GLU A 220 -4.99 -23.07 -7.70
N ILE A 221 -4.57 -23.78 -6.64
CA ILE A 221 -3.45 -23.37 -5.80
C ILE A 221 -2.16 -23.28 -6.61
N LEU A 222 -1.87 -24.27 -7.47
CA LEU A 222 -0.65 -24.28 -8.26
C LEU A 222 -0.63 -23.13 -9.28
N ILE A 223 -1.74 -22.89 -10.00
CA ILE A 223 -1.86 -21.74 -10.90
C ILE A 223 -1.70 -20.43 -10.12
N GLY A 224 -2.33 -20.36 -8.94
CA GLY A 224 -2.18 -19.28 -7.96
C GLY A 224 -0.74 -18.97 -7.60
N ALA A 225 -0.02 -20.00 -7.16
CA ALA A 225 1.34 -19.91 -6.69
C ALA A 225 2.32 -19.52 -7.81
N PHE A 226 2.21 -20.11 -8.99
CA PHE A 226 3.05 -19.77 -10.13
C PHE A 226 2.71 -18.39 -10.71
N GLY A 227 1.43 -18.05 -10.80
CA GLY A 227 0.98 -16.73 -11.25
C GLY A 227 1.44 -15.62 -10.31
N GLY A 228 1.30 -15.83 -9.00
CA GLY A 228 1.81 -14.91 -7.99
C GLY A 228 3.33 -14.75 -8.04
N LEU A 229 4.07 -15.86 -8.21
CA LEU A 229 5.53 -15.80 -8.30
C LEU A 229 5.98 -15.00 -9.53
N LEU A 230 5.32 -15.22 -10.67
CA LEU A 230 5.57 -14.48 -11.90
C LEU A 230 5.20 -13.00 -11.75
N ALA A 231 4.12 -12.68 -11.04
CA ALA A 231 3.75 -11.30 -10.73
C ALA A 231 4.79 -10.62 -9.83
N CYS A 232 5.27 -11.28 -8.78
CA CYS A 232 6.33 -10.77 -7.92
C CYS A 232 7.61 -10.53 -8.72
N ALA A 233 8.02 -11.48 -9.57
CA ALA A 233 9.18 -11.33 -10.44
C ALA A 233 9.02 -10.14 -11.40
N GLY A 234 7.84 -9.99 -12.02
CA GLY A 234 7.51 -8.85 -12.87
C GLY A 234 7.57 -7.51 -12.14
N LEU A 235 7.04 -7.44 -10.91
CA LEU A 235 7.09 -6.23 -10.08
C LEU A 235 8.53 -5.87 -9.71
N VAL A 236 9.35 -6.84 -9.30
CA VAL A 236 10.78 -6.62 -9.00
C VAL A 236 11.53 -6.15 -10.25
N LEU A 237 11.22 -6.72 -11.42
CA LEU A 237 11.82 -6.29 -12.68
C LEU A 237 11.40 -4.86 -13.05
N LEU A 238 10.14 -4.50 -12.83
CA LEU A 238 9.66 -3.13 -13.06
C LEU A 238 10.31 -2.12 -12.11
N THR A 239 10.46 -2.44 -10.83
CA THR A 239 11.05 -1.52 -9.85
C THR A 239 12.55 -1.38 -10.02
N SER A 240 13.25 -2.45 -10.37
CA SER A 240 14.66 -2.41 -10.72
C SER A 240 14.91 -1.60 -11.99
N ALA A 241 14.09 -1.79 -13.04
CA ALA A 241 14.15 -0.98 -14.25
C ALA A 241 13.88 0.51 -13.97
N TYR A 242 12.88 0.82 -13.14
CA TYR A 242 12.61 2.19 -12.69
C TYR A 242 13.81 2.79 -11.95
N THR A 243 14.40 2.03 -11.02
CA THR A 243 15.55 2.48 -10.22
C THR A 243 16.76 2.79 -11.11
N LEU A 244 17.00 1.96 -12.13
CA LEU A 244 18.07 2.18 -13.11
C LEU A 244 17.83 3.42 -13.97
N LEU A 245 16.58 3.69 -14.36
CA LEU A 245 16.22 4.80 -15.24
C LEU A 245 16.21 6.15 -14.52
N LEU A 246 15.70 6.20 -13.29
CA LEU A 246 15.45 7.45 -12.56
C LEU A 246 16.43 7.71 -11.41
N LEU A 247 17.44 6.84 -11.24
CA LEU A 247 18.49 6.93 -10.21
C LEU A 247 17.95 7.05 -8.77
N ARG A 248 16.67 6.74 -8.55
CA ARG A 248 16.01 6.78 -7.25
C ARG A 248 15.70 5.34 -6.81
N PRO A 249 16.35 4.83 -5.74
CA PRO A 249 16.08 3.48 -5.27
C PRO A 249 14.67 3.40 -4.68
N ILE A 250 13.83 2.57 -5.31
CA ILE A 250 12.54 2.17 -4.76
C ILE A 250 12.65 0.69 -4.38
N SER A 251 12.71 0.43 -3.08
CA SER A 251 12.66 -0.92 -2.54
C SER A 251 11.33 -1.17 -1.87
N PHE A 252 10.69 -2.28 -2.22
CA PHE A 252 9.57 -2.81 -1.45
C PHE A 252 10.07 -3.81 -0.42
N PRO A 253 9.48 -3.82 0.79
CA PRO A 253 9.81 -4.79 1.82
C PRO A 253 9.34 -6.20 1.45
N PHE A 254 9.97 -7.23 2.01
CA PHE A 254 9.63 -8.64 1.69
C PHE A 254 8.15 -8.97 1.94
N TRP A 255 7.54 -8.39 3.00
CA TRP A 255 6.13 -8.62 3.30
C TRP A 255 5.19 -8.15 2.19
N PHE A 256 5.56 -7.13 1.42
CA PHE A 256 4.77 -6.65 0.28
C PHE A 256 4.71 -7.70 -0.83
N HIS A 257 5.84 -8.34 -1.15
CA HIS A 257 5.84 -9.41 -2.15
C HIS A 257 5.07 -10.64 -1.65
N LEU A 258 5.17 -10.94 -0.35
CA LEU A 258 4.42 -12.02 0.27
C LEU A 258 2.89 -11.79 0.19
N THR A 259 2.42 -10.57 0.43
CA THR A 259 0.97 -10.25 0.33
C THR A 259 0.48 -10.33 -1.12
N VAL A 260 1.27 -9.87 -2.10
CA VAL A 260 0.94 -10.04 -3.53
C VAL A 260 0.87 -11.53 -3.91
N TRP A 261 1.81 -12.34 -3.42
CA TRP A 261 1.80 -13.77 -3.69
C TRP A 261 0.60 -14.49 -3.08
N LEU A 262 0.27 -14.19 -1.82
CA LEU A 262 -0.90 -14.78 -1.14
C LEU A 262 -2.22 -14.32 -1.76
N THR A 263 -2.33 -13.06 -2.19
CA THR A 263 -3.52 -12.58 -2.90
C THR A 263 -3.71 -13.28 -4.24
N ALA A 264 -2.63 -13.61 -4.97
CA ALA A 264 -2.73 -14.41 -6.19
C ALA A 264 -3.33 -15.81 -5.95
N ILE A 265 -2.88 -16.50 -4.89
CA ILE A 265 -3.43 -17.80 -4.49
C ILE A 265 -4.90 -17.66 -4.11
N LEU A 266 -5.23 -16.64 -3.31
CA LEU A 266 -6.60 -16.38 -2.88
C LEU A 266 -7.53 -16.10 -4.07
N LEU A 267 -7.10 -15.27 -5.02
CA LEU A 267 -7.87 -14.96 -6.23
C LEU A 267 -8.09 -16.19 -7.10
N ALA A 268 -7.10 -17.07 -7.23
CA ALA A 268 -7.25 -18.32 -7.97
C ALA A 268 -8.30 -19.25 -7.33
N ILE A 269 -8.27 -19.38 -6.00
CA ILE A 269 -9.26 -20.17 -5.25
C ILE A 269 -10.67 -19.56 -5.37
N ILE A 270 -10.81 -18.24 -5.19
CA ILE A 270 -12.10 -17.55 -5.29
C ILE A 270 -12.68 -17.68 -6.70
N ALA A 271 -11.86 -17.46 -7.73
CA ALA A 271 -12.28 -17.63 -9.12
C ALA A 271 -12.71 -19.07 -9.41
N GLY A 272 -12.01 -20.05 -8.81
CA GLY A 272 -12.34 -21.47 -8.88
C GLY A 272 -13.66 -21.85 -8.22
N LEU A 273 -13.98 -21.23 -7.08
CA LEU A 273 -15.25 -21.42 -6.35
C LEU A 273 -16.44 -20.76 -7.06
N VAL A 274 -16.25 -19.56 -7.60
CA VAL A 274 -17.27 -18.81 -8.35
C VAL A 274 -17.54 -19.45 -9.72
N SER A 275 -16.56 -20.16 -10.27
CA SER A 275 -16.75 -20.95 -11.47
C SER A 275 -17.77 -22.07 -11.22
N PRO A 276 -18.87 -22.18 -12.00
CA PRO A 276 -19.84 -23.25 -11.83
C PRO A 276 -19.16 -24.62 -12.06
N ARG A 277 -18.73 -25.27 -10.99
CA ARG A 277 -18.22 -26.67 -10.98
C ARG A 277 -19.31 -27.70 -11.27
N ARG A 278 -20.46 -27.26 -11.79
CA ARG A 278 -21.65 -28.07 -12.02
C ARG A 278 -21.43 -28.98 -13.22
N PHE A 279 -20.61 -30.01 -13.03
CA PHE A 279 -20.76 -31.24 -13.78
C PHE A 279 -22.14 -31.81 -13.41
N SER A 280 -23.08 -31.78 -14.36
CA SER A 280 -24.31 -32.54 -14.26
C SER A 280 -23.94 -34.01 -14.38
N PHE A 281 -23.53 -34.58 -13.26
CA PHE A 281 -23.28 -36.01 -13.12
C PHE A 281 -24.64 -36.71 -13.24
N ARG A 282 -25.11 -36.96 -14.47
CA ARG A 282 -26.11 -38.00 -14.71
C ARG A 282 -25.38 -39.30 -14.47
N ALA A 283 -25.38 -39.74 -13.21
CA ALA A 283 -25.06 -41.13 -12.91
C ALA A 283 -25.97 -41.99 -13.82
N PRO A 284 -25.46 -43.04 -14.48
CA PRO A 284 -26.35 -44.03 -15.04
C PRO A 284 -27.21 -44.53 -13.88
N ARG A 285 -28.52 -44.29 -13.96
CA ARG A 285 -29.48 -45.00 -13.11
C ARG A 285 -29.21 -46.49 -13.38
N LYS A 286 -28.87 -47.21 -12.31
CA LYS A 286 -28.94 -48.67 -12.33
C LYS A 286 -30.35 -49.09 -12.70
#